data_AF-A0AAD7PQ17-F1
#
_entry.id   AF-A0AAD7PQ17-F1
#
_cell.length_a   1.000
_cell.length_b   1.000
_cell.length_c   1.000
_cell.angle_alpha   90.00
_cell.angle_beta   90.00
_cell.angle_gamma   90.00
#
_symmetry.space_group_name_H-M   'P 1'
#
loop_
_entity.id
_entity.type
_entity.pdbx_description
1 polymer ?
#
loop_
_entity_poly.entity_id
_entity_poly.type
_entity_poly.pdbx_seq_one_letter_code
_entity_poly.pdbx_strand_id
1 'polypeptide(L)'
;MIPASLSTISRLQILEIYGNNFAGQVPYSLGNLQDLSWLNIGNNNLGSNSAHDLDFLPPLANCSKLGVLHFALNNLGGVLPNAVANLSTQLCRLYISINSISGNIPEGIGNLISLSLLDMQKNLLTGTVPASLGKMQDMQAMSLSENGLSGHLPSSIGNLTKLNQLFLDQNQLEGSIPASIGNCQNLQLLYIAQNKLSGAIPEQVISLSSITQLLNLSWNSLTGSLPGEVDKLQNINTLDLSENNLSGEIPTTIGDCSSLEYLYLQGYSFQGNLPSSLASLKGVLHLDLSRNHFSGEIPKELSKLPSSVLYVNISYNNLVGEVPVEGVFKNASAILVTGNCLLCGGVYELSLPACPVKHMKRGKHHLLKLTIILVPVALFLLLFLCFLAIFWLRKKKKSSASHPTIEQLSKVSYGRLHRATDGFSPNNLVGSGSFGSVYKGYLTQEERQVAVKVLNLQKKGASKSFIAECKALRNIRYWNLVKILTCCSNTDYIGNDFKALVLDFHGKWKRRAVASF
;
A
#
# COMPACT_ATOMS: atom_id res chain seq x y z
N MET A 1 -25.93 11.54 -53.58
CA MET A 1 -27.09 11.04 -52.81
C MET A 1 -27.39 9.61 -53.23
N ILE A 2 -27.88 8.77 -52.31
CA ILE A 2 -28.34 7.42 -52.64
C ILE A 2 -29.72 7.54 -53.30
N PRO A 3 -29.92 7.10 -54.56
CA PRO A 3 -31.20 7.27 -55.22
C PRO A 3 -32.25 6.30 -54.67
N ALA A 4 -33.42 6.82 -54.31
CA ALA A 4 -34.53 6.01 -53.79
C ALA A 4 -34.99 4.93 -54.79
N SER A 5 -34.74 5.11 -56.10
CA SER A 5 -35.05 4.12 -57.14
C SER A 5 -34.27 2.81 -57.00
N LEU A 6 -33.17 2.75 -56.23
CA LEU A 6 -32.49 1.49 -55.92
C LEU A 6 -33.42 0.48 -55.26
N SER A 7 -34.42 0.93 -54.51
CA SER A 7 -35.40 0.06 -53.87
C SER A 7 -36.31 -0.69 -54.87
N THR A 8 -36.26 -0.34 -56.16
CA THR A 8 -37.02 -1.04 -57.21
C THR A 8 -36.32 -2.32 -57.70
N ILE A 9 -35.05 -2.51 -57.36
CA ILE A 9 -34.25 -3.68 -57.74
C ILE A 9 -34.55 -4.81 -56.75
N SER A 10 -35.71 -5.45 -56.89
CA SER A 10 -36.24 -6.44 -55.91
C SER A 10 -35.33 -7.64 -55.63
N ARG A 11 -34.38 -7.94 -56.52
CA ARG A 11 -33.39 -9.02 -56.39
C ARG A 11 -32.04 -8.56 -55.82
N LEU A 12 -31.89 -7.29 -55.43
CA LEU A 12 -30.64 -6.77 -54.90
C LEU A 12 -30.32 -7.42 -53.55
N GLN A 13 -29.19 -8.12 -53.49
CA GLN A 13 -28.72 -8.80 -52.28
C GLN A 13 -27.63 -8.02 -51.56
N ILE A 14 -26.76 -7.35 -52.32
CA ILE A 14 -25.60 -6.63 -51.79
C ILE A 14 -25.65 -5.20 -52.31
N LEU A 15 -25.69 -4.25 -51.39
CA LEU A 15 -25.45 -2.83 -51.66
C LEU A 15 -24.18 -2.42 -50.92
N GLU A 16 -23.12 -2.15 -51.67
CA GLU A 16 -21.79 -1.79 -51.17
C GLU A 16 -21.34 -0.49 -51.84
N ILE A 17 -21.31 0.59 -51.07
CA ILE A 17 -20.88 1.92 -51.52
C ILE A 17 -19.88 2.56 -50.55
N TYR A 18 -19.22 1.74 -49.73
CA TYR A 18 -18.26 2.20 -48.74
C TYR A 18 -17.13 3.05 -49.34
N GLY A 19 -16.69 4.06 -48.61
CA GLY A 19 -15.49 4.84 -48.98
C GLY A 19 -15.71 5.76 -50.16
N ASN A 20 -16.84 6.49 -50.17
CA ASN A 20 -17.22 7.41 -51.22
C ASN A 20 -17.63 8.77 -50.63
N ASN A 21 -18.14 9.67 -51.48
CA ASN A 21 -18.63 10.99 -51.09
C ASN A 21 -20.16 11.11 -51.17
N PHE A 22 -20.91 10.00 -50.99
CA PHE A 22 -22.37 10.07 -50.99
C PHE A 22 -22.83 10.93 -49.82
N ALA A 23 -23.68 11.91 -50.11
CA ALA A 23 -24.26 12.81 -49.13
C ALA A 23 -25.80 12.78 -49.14
N GLY A 24 -26.41 13.43 -48.16
CA GLY A 24 -27.86 13.50 -47.99
C GLY A 24 -28.42 12.35 -47.18
N GLN A 25 -29.75 12.24 -47.16
CA GLN A 25 -30.46 11.24 -46.36
C GLN A 25 -30.35 9.83 -46.95
N VAL A 26 -30.34 8.83 -46.08
CA VAL A 26 -30.47 7.42 -46.50
C VAL A 26 -31.94 7.15 -46.84
N PRO A 27 -32.28 6.65 -48.05
CA PRO A 27 -33.66 6.40 -48.40
C PRO A 27 -34.31 5.33 -47.53
N TYR A 28 -35.41 5.67 -46.86
CA TYR A 28 -36.21 4.70 -46.10
C TYR A 28 -36.75 3.56 -46.99
N SER A 29 -36.87 3.80 -48.30
CA SER A 29 -37.31 2.82 -49.28
C SER A 29 -36.37 1.62 -49.42
N LEU A 30 -35.12 1.69 -48.93
CA LEU A 30 -34.22 0.55 -48.91
C LEU A 30 -34.80 -0.65 -48.12
N GLY A 31 -35.72 -0.42 -47.18
CA GLY A 31 -36.48 -1.48 -46.50
C GLY A 31 -37.36 -2.33 -47.42
N ASN A 32 -37.60 -1.92 -48.67
CA ASN A 32 -38.36 -2.71 -49.65
C ASN A 32 -37.53 -3.84 -50.28
N LEU A 33 -36.20 -3.86 -50.07
CA LEU A 33 -35.29 -4.85 -50.66
C LEU A 33 -35.29 -6.14 -49.84
N GLN A 34 -36.33 -6.97 -50.00
CA GLN A 34 -36.51 -8.20 -49.22
C GLN A 34 -35.36 -9.23 -49.38
N ASP A 35 -34.65 -9.19 -50.51
CA ASP A 35 -33.50 -10.07 -50.77
C ASP A 35 -32.17 -9.51 -50.22
N LEU A 36 -32.15 -8.31 -49.64
CA LEU A 36 -30.95 -7.64 -49.14
C LEU A 36 -30.34 -8.40 -47.96
N SER A 37 -29.10 -8.84 -48.14
CA SER A 37 -28.30 -9.54 -47.14
C SER A 37 -27.10 -8.73 -46.66
N TRP A 38 -26.64 -7.76 -47.45
CA TRP A 38 -25.51 -6.90 -47.13
C TRP A 38 -25.82 -5.46 -47.49
N LEU A 39 -25.87 -4.58 -46.49
CA LEU A 39 -25.98 -3.14 -46.67
C LEU A 39 -24.76 -2.46 -46.06
N ASN A 40 -23.85 -1.99 -46.91
CA ASN A 40 -22.70 -1.22 -46.50
C ASN A 40 -22.69 0.14 -47.21
N ILE A 41 -23.01 1.16 -46.42
CA ILE A 41 -23.04 2.57 -46.78
C ILE A 41 -22.05 3.38 -45.93
N GLY A 42 -21.11 2.72 -45.25
CA GLY A 42 -20.17 3.35 -44.35
C GLY A 42 -19.15 4.24 -45.06
N ASN A 43 -18.42 5.07 -44.32
CA ASN A 43 -17.36 5.95 -44.84
C ASN A 43 -17.85 6.81 -46.03
N ASN A 44 -18.84 7.64 -45.74
CA ASN A 44 -19.49 8.58 -46.66
C ASN A 44 -19.87 9.87 -45.90
N ASN A 45 -20.60 10.78 -46.55
CA ASN A 45 -21.10 12.03 -45.97
C ASN A 45 -22.63 11.99 -45.74
N LEU A 46 -23.18 10.80 -45.45
CA LEU A 46 -24.63 10.60 -45.30
C LEU A 46 -25.13 11.18 -43.98
N GLY A 47 -26.35 11.73 -44.01
CA GLY A 47 -26.93 12.42 -42.86
C GLY A 47 -26.56 13.90 -42.79
N SER A 48 -27.16 14.57 -41.81
CA SER A 48 -26.95 16.00 -41.55
C SER A 48 -26.98 16.29 -40.05
N ASN A 49 -26.64 15.28 -39.23
CA ASN A 49 -26.80 15.24 -37.78
C ASN A 49 -28.23 15.57 -37.33
N SER A 50 -29.24 15.21 -38.12
CA SER A 50 -30.64 15.51 -37.84
C SER A 50 -31.31 14.38 -37.05
N ALA A 51 -32.45 14.68 -36.42
CA ALA A 51 -33.25 13.69 -35.71
C ALA A 51 -33.82 12.57 -36.61
N HIS A 52 -33.87 12.82 -37.93
CA HIS A 52 -34.48 11.93 -38.92
C HIS A 52 -33.47 11.07 -39.69
N ASP A 53 -32.17 11.22 -39.40
CA ASP A 53 -31.12 10.54 -40.15
C ASP A 53 -31.19 9.01 -40.03
N LEU A 54 -31.86 8.50 -39.00
CA LEU A 54 -32.05 7.06 -38.73
C LEU A 54 -33.43 6.53 -39.14
N ASP A 55 -34.26 7.31 -39.82
CA ASP A 55 -35.62 6.91 -40.24
C ASP A 55 -35.60 5.75 -41.26
N PHE A 56 -34.43 5.44 -41.83
CA PHE A 56 -34.24 4.27 -42.69
C PHE A 56 -34.14 2.95 -41.91
N LEU A 57 -33.84 2.97 -40.60
CA LEU A 57 -33.67 1.74 -39.81
C LEU A 57 -34.97 0.95 -39.62
N PRO A 58 -36.12 1.54 -39.23
CA PRO A 58 -37.34 0.76 -39.02
C PRO A 58 -37.80 -0.03 -40.26
N PRO A 59 -37.80 0.52 -41.48
CA PRO A 59 -38.12 -0.24 -42.68
C PRO A 59 -37.18 -1.42 -42.97
N LEU A 60 -35.91 -1.39 -42.53
CA LEU A 60 -34.98 -2.49 -42.72
C LEU A 60 -35.37 -3.76 -41.94
N ALA A 61 -36.31 -3.68 -40.99
CA ALA A 61 -36.91 -4.86 -40.36
C ALA A 61 -37.59 -5.80 -41.39
N ASN A 62 -38.00 -5.27 -42.54
CA ASN A 62 -38.55 -6.08 -43.64
C ASN A 62 -37.47 -6.87 -44.42
N CYS A 63 -36.19 -6.53 -44.26
CA CYS A 63 -35.07 -7.20 -44.93
C CYS A 63 -34.67 -8.45 -44.11
N SER A 64 -35.48 -9.51 -44.18
CA SER A 64 -35.31 -10.71 -43.34
C SER A 64 -34.01 -11.48 -43.59
N LYS A 65 -33.32 -11.26 -44.72
CA LYS A 65 -32.02 -11.87 -45.05
C LYS A 65 -30.81 -11.05 -44.63
N LEU A 66 -31.03 -9.87 -44.01
CA LEU A 66 -29.96 -8.94 -43.67
C LEU A 66 -28.98 -9.57 -42.67
N GLY A 67 -27.77 -9.85 -43.15
CA GLY A 67 -26.68 -10.42 -42.36
C GLY A 67 -25.64 -9.38 -41.95
N VAL A 68 -25.45 -8.33 -42.74
CA VAL A 68 -24.51 -7.23 -42.46
C VAL A 68 -25.16 -5.89 -42.68
N LEU A 69 -25.07 -5.03 -41.66
CA LEU A 69 -25.49 -3.63 -41.72
C LEU A 69 -24.33 -2.75 -41.27
N HIS A 70 -23.81 -1.93 -42.18
CA HIS A 70 -22.67 -1.06 -41.96
C HIS A 70 -22.98 0.35 -42.46
N PHE A 71 -23.08 1.30 -41.53
CA PHE A 71 -23.29 2.72 -41.81
C PHE A 71 -22.40 3.64 -40.95
N ALA A 72 -21.33 3.07 -40.40
CA ALA A 72 -20.29 3.78 -39.67
C ALA A 72 -19.60 4.85 -40.53
N LEU A 73 -18.90 5.80 -39.90
CA LEU A 73 -18.15 6.86 -40.56
C LEU A 73 -19.06 7.69 -41.50
N ASN A 74 -20.09 8.31 -40.93
CA ASN A 74 -21.02 9.21 -41.63
C ASN A 74 -21.39 10.41 -40.72
N ASN A 75 -22.33 11.23 -41.15
CA ASN A 75 -22.88 12.37 -40.42
C ASN A 75 -24.30 12.08 -39.91
N LEU A 76 -24.58 10.85 -39.46
CA LEU A 76 -25.92 10.45 -39.02
C LEU A 76 -26.15 10.89 -37.57
N GLY A 77 -27.20 11.68 -37.34
CA GLY A 77 -27.65 12.08 -36.00
C GLY A 77 -28.89 11.34 -35.51
N GLY A 78 -29.56 11.92 -34.52
CA GLY A 78 -30.83 11.42 -33.99
C GLY A 78 -30.69 10.38 -32.89
N VAL A 79 -31.82 9.87 -32.41
CA VAL A 79 -31.88 8.89 -31.32
C VAL A 79 -31.90 7.49 -31.91
N LEU A 80 -31.05 6.58 -31.41
CA LEU A 80 -31.06 5.17 -31.82
C LEU A 80 -32.45 4.56 -31.58
N PRO A 81 -33.23 4.21 -32.63
CA PRO A 81 -34.61 3.81 -32.45
C PRO A 81 -34.72 2.38 -31.91
N ASN A 82 -35.73 2.12 -31.07
CA ASN A 82 -36.05 0.77 -30.59
C ASN A 82 -36.27 -0.25 -31.72
N ALA A 83 -36.64 0.22 -32.92
CA ALA A 83 -36.82 -0.62 -34.10
C ALA A 83 -35.54 -1.35 -34.53
N VAL A 84 -34.35 -0.93 -34.09
CA VAL A 84 -33.10 -1.69 -34.29
C VAL A 84 -33.18 -3.11 -33.74
N ALA A 85 -33.99 -3.32 -32.68
CA ALA A 85 -34.24 -4.63 -32.09
C ALA A 85 -35.10 -5.56 -32.96
N ASN A 86 -35.74 -5.03 -34.00
CA ASN A 86 -36.59 -5.76 -34.94
C ASN A 86 -35.89 -6.05 -36.27
N LEU A 87 -34.61 -5.71 -36.40
CA LEU A 87 -33.80 -6.11 -37.56
C LEU A 87 -33.69 -7.65 -37.63
N SER A 88 -33.27 -8.15 -38.79
CA SER A 88 -33.17 -9.59 -39.02
C SER A 88 -32.40 -10.31 -37.93
N THR A 89 -32.92 -11.43 -37.45
CA THR A 89 -32.21 -12.32 -36.54
C THR A 89 -31.03 -13.03 -37.20
N GLN A 90 -30.86 -12.92 -38.52
CA GLN A 90 -29.66 -13.36 -39.25
C GLN A 90 -28.53 -12.32 -39.23
N LEU A 91 -28.78 -11.12 -38.71
CA LEU A 91 -27.79 -10.06 -38.63
C LEU A 91 -26.63 -10.52 -37.76
N CYS A 92 -25.45 -10.67 -38.37
CA CYS A 92 -24.24 -11.16 -37.71
C CYS A 92 -23.19 -10.06 -37.49
N ARG A 93 -23.28 -8.94 -38.21
CA ARG A 93 -22.40 -7.77 -38.05
C ARG A 93 -23.19 -6.47 -38.13
N LEU A 94 -23.01 -5.62 -37.13
CA LEU A 94 -23.62 -4.29 -37.05
C LEU A 94 -22.56 -3.24 -36.76
N TYR A 95 -22.33 -2.34 -37.71
CA TYR A 95 -21.35 -1.25 -37.61
C TYR A 95 -22.05 0.11 -37.72
N ILE A 96 -22.03 0.87 -36.63
CA ILE A 96 -22.71 2.16 -36.43
C ILE A 96 -21.70 3.27 -36.08
N SER A 97 -20.44 2.91 -35.84
CA SER A 97 -19.42 3.77 -35.24
C SER A 97 -19.13 5.07 -35.98
N ILE A 98 -18.61 6.07 -35.27
CA ILE A 98 -18.19 7.36 -35.85
C ILE A 98 -19.36 8.05 -36.58
N ASN A 99 -20.37 8.42 -35.78
CA ASN A 99 -21.55 9.19 -36.16
C ASN A 99 -21.92 10.13 -34.99
N SER A 100 -23.07 10.79 -35.05
CA SER A 100 -23.62 11.64 -33.97
C SER A 100 -24.89 11.03 -33.36
N ILE A 101 -24.97 9.70 -33.28
CA ILE A 101 -26.17 8.98 -32.82
C ILE A 101 -26.25 9.04 -31.30
N SER A 102 -27.43 9.37 -30.79
CA SER A 102 -27.69 9.67 -29.39
C SER A 102 -28.74 8.74 -28.77
N GLY A 103 -28.99 8.95 -27.48
CA GLY A 103 -29.97 8.18 -26.72
C GLY A 103 -29.42 6.85 -26.24
N ASN A 104 -30.31 5.99 -25.74
CA ASN A 104 -29.90 4.75 -25.08
C ASN A 104 -29.77 3.60 -26.09
N ILE A 105 -28.91 2.64 -25.77
CA ILE A 105 -28.94 1.34 -26.42
C ILE A 105 -30.23 0.63 -25.96
N PRO A 106 -31.17 0.28 -26.87
CA PRO A 106 -32.44 -0.35 -26.47
C PRO A 106 -32.24 -1.72 -25.82
N GLU A 107 -32.99 -2.03 -24.77
CA GLU A 107 -32.95 -3.36 -24.13
C GLU A 107 -33.29 -4.49 -25.12
N GLY A 108 -34.10 -4.20 -26.14
CA GLY A 108 -34.43 -5.16 -27.19
C GLY A 108 -33.25 -5.57 -28.08
N ILE A 109 -32.10 -4.87 -28.04
CA ILE A 109 -30.93 -5.19 -28.87
C ILE A 109 -30.49 -6.66 -28.68
N GLY A 110 -30.68 -7.22 -27.48
CA GLY A 110 -30.43 -8.63 -27.16
C GLY A 110 -31.21 -9.66 -27.99
N ASN A 111 -32.19 -9.24 -28.79
CA ASN A 111 -32.93 -10.11 -29.71
C ASN A 111 -32.13 -10.46 -30.97
N LEU A 112 -31.07 -9.72 -31.27
CA LEU A 112 -30.19 -9.97 -32.42
C LEU A 112 -29.18 -11.08 -32.09
N ILE A 113 -29.69 -12.27 -31.83
CA ILE A 113 -28.95 -13.40 -31.22
C ILE A 113 -27.78 -13.91 -32.07
N SER A 114 -27.80 -13.70 -33.39
CA SER A 114 -26.73 -14.11 -34.30
C SER A 114 -25.59 -13.08 -34.41
N LEU A 115 -25.69 -11.94 -33.72
CA LEU A 115 -24.63 -10.93 -33.76
C LEU A 115 -23.33 -11.50 -33.19
N SER A 116 -22.31 -11.47 -34.05
CA SER A 116 -20.93 -11.82 -33.72
C SER A 116 -20.05 -10.58 -33.57
N LEU A 117 -20.44 -9.46 -34.17
CA LEU A 117 -19.75 -8.19 -34.10
C LEU A 117 -20.74 -7.04 -33.93
N LEU A 118 -20.52 -6.24 -32.89
CA LEU A 118 -21.25 -5.01 -32.61
C LEU A 118 -20.26 -3.85 -32.43
N ASP A 119 -20.28 -2.88 -33.34
CA ASP A 119 -19.46 -1.68 -33.24
C ASP A 119 -20.34 -0.42 -33.20
N MET A 120 -20.37 0.24 -32.05
CA MET A 120 -21.12 1.48 -31.80
C MET A 120 -20.22 2.60 -31.25
N GLN A 121 -18.89 2.45 -31.33
CA GLN A 121 -17.96 3.41 -30.76
C GLN A 121 -18.08 4.82 -31.38
N LYS A 122 -17.59 5.84 -30.69
CA LYS A 122 -17.52 7.23 -31.20
C LYS A 122 -18.89 7.73 -31.65
N ASN A 123 -19.84 7.72 -30.72
CA ASN A 123 -21.19 8.27 -30.87
C ASN A 123 -21.55 9.09 -29.62
N LEU A 124 -22.81 9.52 -29.50
CA LEU A 124 -23.35 10.24 -28.37
C LEU A 124 -24.30 9.36 -27.54
N LEU A 125 -24.09 8.04 -27.52
CA LEU A 125 -24.97 7.11 -26.81
C LEU A 125 -24.86 7.33 -25.30
N THR A 126 -26.00 7.27 -24.61
CA THR A 126 -26.13 7.50 -23.17
C THR A 126 -26.85 6.34 -22.48
N GLY A 127 -27.10 6.47 -21.18
CA GLY A 127 -27.79 5.44 -20.39
C GLY A 127 -26.85 4.31 -20.01
N THR A 128 -27.41 3.14 -19.70
CA THR A 128 -26.65 1.97 -19.23
C THR A 128 -26.35 0.99 -20.36
N VAL A 129 -25.30 0.18 -20.20
CA VAL A 129 -25.08 -1.02 -21.03
C VAL A 129 -26.22 -2.03 -20.73
N PRO A 130 -27.07 -2.40 -21.71
CA PRO A 130 -28.20 -3.31 -21.47
C PRO A 130 -27.76 -4.70 -21.03
N ALA A 131 -28.42 -5.26 -20.01
CA ALA A 131 -28.14 -6.61 -19.56
C ALA A 131 -28.49 -7.66 -20.63
N SER A 132 -29.45 -7.35 -21.51
CA SER A 132 -29.84 -8.20 -22.64
C SER A 132 -28.73 -8.50 -23.63
N LEU A 133 -27.64 -7.71 -23.69
CA LEU A 133 -26.48 -8.01 -24.53
C LEU A 133 -25.89 -9.39 -24.21
N GLY A 134 -25.97 -9.83 -22.95
CA GLY A 134 -25.56 -11.17 -22.51
C GLY A 134 -26.35 -12.35 -23.11
N LYS A 135 -27.35 -12.09 -23.97
CA LYS A 135 -28.09 -13.12 -24.73
C LYS A 135 -27.40 -13.51 -26.05
N MET A 136 -26.47 -12.70 -26.55
CA MET A 136 -25.83 -12.86 -27.86
C MET A 136 -24.69 -13.89 -27.81
N GLN A 137 -25.01 -15.18 -27.76
CA GLN A 137 -24.02 -16.25 -27.55
C GLN A 137 -22.96 -16.37 -28.66
N ASP A 138 -23.21 -15.79 -29.83
CA ASP A 138 -22.26 -15.75 -30.95
C ASP A 138 -21.32 -14.55 -30.94
N MET A 139 -21.47 -13.64 -29.97
CA MET A 139 -20.67 -12.42 -29.86
C MET A 139 -19.18 -12.73 -29.72
N GLN A 140 -18.38 -12.13 -30.61
CA GLN A 140 -16.92 -12.23 -30.65
C GLN A 140 -16.25 -10.88 -30.43
N ALA A 141 -16.83 -9.80 -30.93
CA ALA A 141 -16.26 -8.46 -30.77
C ALA A 141 -17.35 -7.44 -30.46
N MET A 142 -17.18 -6.70 -29.37
CA MET A 142 -18.08 -5.64 -28.95
C MET A 142 -17.29 -4.37 -28.68
N SER A 143 -17.63 -3.29 -29.37
CA SER A 143 -17.05 -1.97 -29.15
C SER A 143 -18.13 -0.94 -28.88
N LEU A 144 -18.12 -0.39 -27.66
CA LEU A 144 -18.99 0.71 -27.21
C LEU A 144 -18.18 1.92 -26.74
N SER A 145 -16.88 1.97 -27.05
CA SER A 145 -15.96 3.00 -26.61
C SER A 145 -16.34 4.41 -27.06
N GLU A 146 -15.84 5.43 -26.38
CA GLU A 146 -16.02 6.84 -26.77
C GLU A 146 -17.51 7.20 -26.93
N ASN A 147 -18.26 7.02 -25.85
CA ASN A 147 -19.68 7.39 -25.74
C ASN A 147 -19.94 8.03 -24.35
N GLY A 148 -21.20 8.30 -24.03
CA GLY A 148 -21.66 8.75 -22.72
C GLY A 148 -22.33 7.65 -21.88
N LEU A 149 -21.97 6.37 -22.08
CA LEU A 149 -22.57 5.26 -21.33
C LEU A 149 -22.18 5.35 -19.86
N SER A 150 -23.12 5.04 -18.97
CA SER A 150 -23.04 5.27 -17.53
C SER A 150 -23.61 4.09 -16.73
N GLY A 151 -23.53 4.15 -15.42
CA GLY A 151 -24.01 3.08 -14.54
C GLY A 151 -23.08 1.87 -14.51
N HIS A 152 -23.57 0.77 -13.97
CA HIS A 152 -22.77 -0.44 -13.75
C HIS A 152 -22.66 -1.28 -15.01
N LEU A 153 -21.49 -1.89 -15.22
CA LEU A 153 -21.32 -2.92 -16.24
C LEU A 153 -22.09 -4.19 -15.82
N PRO A 154 -23.04 -4.70 -16.63
CA PRO A 154 -23.87 -5.83 -16.21
C PRO A 154 -23.07 -7.12 -16.15
N SER A 155 -23.33 -7.95 -15.14
CA SER A 155 -22.69 -9.26 -14.98
C SER A 155 -22.99 -10.23 -16.13
N SER A 156 -24.07 -10.00 -16.88
CA SER A 156 -24.47 -10.81 -18.03
C SER A 156 -23.48 -10.76 -19.19
N ILE A 157 -22.55 -9.80 -19.24
CA ILE A 157 -21.41 -9.83 -20.19
C ILE A 157 -20.60 -11.13 -20.03
N GLY A 158 -20.53 -11.68 -18.82
CA GLY A 158 -19.91 -12.98 -18.56
C GLY A 158 -20.58 -14.18 -19.23
N ASN A 159 -21.76 -14.02 -19.84
CA ASN A 159 -22.41 -15.08 -20.61
C ASN A 159 -21.85 -15.20 -22.03
N LEU A 160 -21.07 -14.22 -22.49
CA LEU A 160 -20.54 -14.14 -23.85
C LEU A 160 -19.25 -14.96 -23.99
N THR A 161 -19.35 -16.28 -23.89
CA THR A 161 -18.18 -17.18 -23.83
C THR A 161 -17.33 -17.20 -25.10
N LYS A 162 -17.84 -16.72 -26.24
CA LYS A 162 -17.10 -16.55 -27.51
C LYS A 162 -16.44 -15.17 -27.65
N LEU A 163 -16.63 -14.27 -26.69
CA LEU A 163 -16.11 -12.90 -26.77
C LEU A 163 -14.58 -12.92 -26.76
N ASN A 164 -14.00 -12.34 -27.80
CA ASN A 164 -12.57 -12.13 -27.99
C ASN A 164 -12.17 -10.69 -27.64
N GLN A 165 -12.99 -9.72 -28.03
CA GLN A 165 -12.67 -8.30 -27.91
C GLN A 165 -13.80 -7.54 -27.22
N LEU A 166 -13.45 -6.82 -26.15
CA LEU A 166 -14.38 -5.94 -25.44
C LEU A 166 -13.74 -4.57 -25.25
N PHE A 167 -14.30 -3.56 -25.93
CA PHE A 167 -13.89 -2.17 -25.83
C PHE A 167 -15.05 -1.35 -25.23
N LEU A 168 -14.78 -0.73 -24.07
CA LEU A 168 -15.70 0.10 -23.31
C LEU A 168 -15.02 1.38 -22.81
N ASP A 169 -13.81 1.68 -23.29
CA ASP A 169 -13.03 2.82 -22.83
C ASP A 169 -13.70 4.16 -23.16
N GLN A 170 -13.31 5.21 -22.43
CA GLN A 170 -13.82 6.57 -22.63
C GLN A 170 -15.35 6.65 -22.54
N ASN A 171 -15.88 6.18 -21.41
CA ASN A 171 -17.28 6.27 -21.04
C ASN A 171 -17.40 6.82 -19.60
N GLN A 172 -18.58 6.71 -19.00
CA GLN A 172 -18.89 7.13 -17.63
C GLN A 172 -19.32 5.91 -16.76
N LEU A 173 -18.85 4.70 -17.10
CA LEU A 173 -19.19 3.48 -16.38
C LEU A 173 -18.65 3.53 -14.94
N GLU A 174 -19.45 3.07 -13.99
CA GLU A 174 -19.16 3.12 -12.56
C GLU A 174 -19.38 1.76 -11.87
N GLY A 175 -19.15 1.71 -10.56
CA GLY A 175 -19.21 0.47 -9.79
C GLY A 175 -17.99 -0.42 -10.03
N SER A 176 -18.09 -1.69 -9.63
CA SER A 176 -16.99 -2.65 -9.76
C SER A 176 -16.98 -3.37 -11.10
N ILE A 177 -15.78 -3.83 -11.50
CA ILE A 177 -15.63 -4.76 -12.61
C ILE A 177 -16.34 -6.08 -12.22
N PRO A 178 -17.31 -6.59 -13.00
CA PRO A 178 -17.97 -7.85 -12.70
C PRO A 178 -16.99 -9.03 -12.80
N ALA A 179 -16.88 -9.82 -11.73
CA ALA A 179 -16.08 -11.04 -11.72
C ALA A 179 -16.51 -12.05 -12.80
N SER A 180 -17.77 -12.00 -13.24
CA SER A 180 -18.32 -12.85 -14.30
C SER A 180 -17.64 -12.65 -15.66
N ILE A 181 -16.93 -11.54 -15.90
CA ILE A 181 -16.07 -11.39 -17.09
C ILE A 181 -15.03 -12.52 -17.16
N GLY A 182 -14.63 -13.07 -16.01
CA GLY A 182 -13.81 -14.28 -15.91
C GLY A 182 -14.38 -15.53 -16.61
N ASN A 183 -15.65 -15.53 -17.03
CA ASN A 183 -16.24 -16.61 -17.82
C ASN A 183 -15.96 -16.49 -19.33
N CYS A 184 -15.49 -15.33 -19.80
CA CYS A 184 -15.16 -15.08 -21.21
C CYS A 184 -13.78 -15.66 -21.56
N GLN A 185 -13.67 -16.99 -21.58
CA GLN A 185 -12.41 -17.74 -21.74
C GLN A 185 -11.75 -17.61 -23.12
N ASN A 186 -12.36 -16.87 -24.07
CA ASN A 186 -11.77 -16.54 -25.36
C ASN A 186 -11.29 -15.09 -25.44
N LEU A 187 -11.44 -14.30 -24.36
CA LEU A 187 -11.16 -12.87 -24.35
C LEU A 187 -9.66 -12.62 -24.48
N GLN A 188 -9.25 -11.91 -25.52
CA GLN A 188 -7.86 -11.58 -25.84
C GLN A 188 -7.53 -10.11 -25.58
N LEU A 189 -8.53 -9.23 -25.75
CA LEU A 189 -8.44 -7.78 -25.62
C LEU A 189 -9.56 -7.29 -24.70
N LEU A 190 -9.19 -6.73 -23.54
CA LEU A 190 -10.10 -6.05 -22.63
C LEU A 190 -9.63 -4.62 -22.42
N TYR A 191 -10.38 -3.66 -22.96
CA TYR A 191 -10.08 -2.23 -22.86
C TYR A 191 -11.26 -1.50 -22.21
N ILE A 192 -11.12 -1.13 -20.94
CA ILE A 192 -12.18 -0.46 -20.16
C ILE A 192 -11.66 0.80 -19.45
N ALA A 193 -10.57 1.37 -19.98
CA ALA A 193 -9.91 2.54 -19.43
C ALA A 193 -10.78 3.81 -19.49
N GLN A 194 -10.36 4.87 -18.79
CA GLN A 194 -11.01 6.18 -18.85
C GLN A 194 -12.51 6.09 -18.54
N ASN A 195 -12.83 5.49 -17.40
CA ASN A 195 -14.16 5.36 -16.83
C ASN A 195 -14.14 5.78 -15.36
N LYS A 196 -15.23 5.52 -14.62
CA LYS A 196 -15.36 5.76 -13.18
C LYS A 196 -15.45 4.45 -12.39
N LEU A 197 -14.87 3.36 -12.92
CA LEU A 197 -14.89 2.05 -12.25
C LEU A 197 -14.12 2.13 -10.93
N SER A 198 -14.59 1.40 -9.93
CA SER A 198 -14.07 1.43 -8.56
C SER A 198 -14.05 0.05 -7.94
N GLY A 199 -13.55 -0.07 -6.71
CA GLY A 199 -13.37 -1.36 -6.05
C GLY A 199 -12.16 -2.12 -6.56
N ALA A 200 -11.99 -3.36 -6.08
CA ALA A 200 -10.84 -4.18 -6.41
C ALA A 200 -10.94 -4.79 -7.82
N ILE A 201 -9.77 -5.04 -8.42
CA ILE A 201 -9.66 -5.88 -9.62
C ILE A 201 -10.06 -7.31 -9.22
N PRO A 202 -11.08 -7.92 -9.86
CA PRO A 202 -11.45 -9.29 -9.56
C PRO A 202 -10.35 -10.27 -9.93
N GLU A 203 -10.05 -11.21 -9.03
CA GLU A 203 -9.08 -12.31 -9.29
C GLU A 203 -9.46 -13.10 -10.55
N GLN A 204 -10.77 -13.24 -10.85
CA GLN A 204 -11.28 -13.94 -12.02
C GLN A 204 -10.92 -13.25 -13.33
N VAL A 205 -10.78 -11.91 -13.32
CA VAL A 205 -10.47 -11.14 -14.53
C VAL A 205 -8.95 -11.09 -14.74
N ILE A 206 -8.19 -10.84 -13.67
CA ILE A 206 -6.72 -10.81 -13.76
C ILE A 206 -6.12 -12.21 -13.98
N SER A 207 -6.89 -13.28 -13.77
CA SER A 207 -6.44 -14.66 -14.02
C SER A 207 -6.85 -15.23 -15.39
N LEU A 208 -7.50 -14.44 -16.25
CA LEU A 208 -7.89 -14.86 -17.60
C LEU A 208 -6.67 -15.03 -18.51
N SER A 209 -6.10 -16.24 -18.54
CA SER A 209 -4.94 -16.58 -19.37
C SER A 209 -5.18 -16.47 -20.88
N SER A 210 -6.45 -16.35 -21.30
CA SER A 210 -6.83 -16.04 -22.68
C SER A 210 -6.44 -14.62 -23.11
N ILE A 211 -6.29 -13.69 -22.14
CA ILE A 211 -5.89 -12.32 -22.40
C ILE A 211 -4.40 -12.32 -22.77
N THR A 212 -4.16 -12.24 -24.07
CA THR A 212 -2.84 -12.37 -24.68
C THR A 212 -2.34 -11.05 -25.24
N GLN A 213 -3.24 -10.11 -25.53
CA GLN A 213 -2.89 -8.87 -26.21
C GLN A 213 -2.90 -7.69 -25.24
N LEU A 214 -4.06 -7.36 -24.67
CA LEU A 214 -4.23 -6.15 -23.87
C LEU A 214 -5.19 -6.37 -22.71
N LEU A 215 -4.74 -6.03 -21.50
CA LEU A 215 -5.60 -5.69 -20.38
C LEU A 215 -5.34 -4.23 -20.01
N ASN A 216 -6.26 -3.34 -20.38
CA ASN A 216 -6.16 -1.93 -20.05
C ASN A 216 -7.33 -1.49 -19.15
N LEU A 217 -6.99 -1.25 -17.88
CA LEU A 217 -7.88 -0.77 -16.83
C LEU A 217 -7.54 0.65 -16.39
N SER A 218 -6.66 1.34 -17.12
CA SER A 218 -6.10 2.62 -16.71
C SER A 218 -7.14 3.73 -16.58
N TRP A 219 -6.79 4.82 -15.89
CA TRP A 219 -7.66 5.99 -15.74
C TRP A 219 -9.06 5.63 -15.21
N ASN A 220 -9.07 4.94 -14.07
CA ASN A 220 -10.27 4.59 -13.32
C ASN A 220 -10.03 4.92 -11.83
N SER A 221 -10.97 4.55 -10.97
CA SER A 221 -10.88 4.69 -9.51
C SER A 221 -10.71 3.34 -8.80
N LEU A 222 -10.05 2.36 -9.45
CA LEU A 222 -9.86 1.02 -8.88
C LEU A 222 -8.99 1.08 -7.63
N THR A 223 -9.31 0.26 -6.64
CA THR A 223 -8.67 0.22 -5.32
C THR A 223 -8.19 -1.19 -4.97
N GLY A 224 -7.64 -1.37 -3.76
CA GLY A 224 -7.10 -2.67 -3.34
C GLY A 224 -5.71 -2.95 -3.91
N SER A 225 -5.22 -4.18 -3.73
CA SER A 225 -3.93 -4.63 -4.24
C SER A 225 -4.06 -5.33 -5.58
N LEU A 226 -2.98 -5.33 -6.37
CA LEU A 226 -2.85 -6.19 -7.55
C LEU A 226 -2.86 -7.66 -7.08
N PRO A 227 -3.84 -8.50 -7.51
CA PRO A 227 -3.92 -9.89 -7.05
C PRO A 227 -2.73 -10.73 -7.51
N GLY A 228 -2.38 -11.75 -6.73
CA GLY A 228 -1.24 -12.63 -7.01
C GLY A 228 -1.44 -13.52 -8.24
N GLU A 229 -2.71 -13.74 -8.61
CA GLU A 229 -3.18 -14.51 -9.76
C GLU A 229 -2.80 -13.90 -11.12
N VAL A 230 -2.13 -12.73 -11.11
CA VAL A 230 -1.48 -12.16 -12.29
C VAL A 230 -0.47 -13.13 -12.92
N ASP A 231 0.03 -14.13 -12.17
CA ASP A 231 0.85 -15.24 -12.71
C ASP A 231 0.20 -16.02 -13.86
N LYS A 232 -1.14 -15.97 -13.98
CA LYS A 232 -1.86 -16.66 -15.06
C LYS A 232 -1.80 -15.93 -16.38
N LEU A 233 -1.45 -14.65 -16.40
CA LEU A 233 -1.30 -13.84 -17.62
C LEU A 233 0.07 -14.07 -18.28
N GLN A 234 0.49 -15.33 -18.42
CA GLN A 234 1.84 -15.68 -18.92
C GLN A 234 2.11 -15.21 -20.35
N ASN A 235 1.03 -15.08 -21.12
CA ASN A 235 1.03 -14.75 -22.54
C ASN A 235 0.55 -13.33 -22.84
N ILE A 236 0.31 -12.49 -21.82
CA ILE A 236 -0.14 -11.11 -22.04
C ILE A 236 0.99 -10.26 -22.62
N ASN A 237 0.68 -9.44 -23.62
CA ASN A 237 1.63 -8.48 -24.20
C ASN A 237 1.62 -7.14 -23.44
N THR A 238 0.46 -6.56 -23.19
CA THR A 238 0.31 -5.25 -22.52
C THR A 238 -0.61 -5.34 -21.30
N LEU A 239 -0.08 -4.90 -20.15
CA LEU A 239 -0.84 -4.72 -18.91
C LEU A 239 -0.74 -3.26 -18.48
N ASP A 240 -1.86 -2.55 -18.55
CA ASP A 240 -1.96 -1.14 -18.15
C ASP A 240 -3.00 -0.97 -17.05
N LEU A 241 -2.49 -0.72 -15.84
CA LEU A 241 -3.28 -0.45 -14.64
C LEU A 241 -3.06 0.98 -14.13
N SER A 242 -2.43 1.83 -14.95
CA SER A 242 -1.99 3.15 -14.54
C SER A 242 -3.13 4.10 -14.19
N GLU A 243 -2.83 5.15 -13.44
CA GLU A 243 -3.80 6.19 -13.08
C GLU A 243 -5.07 5.60 -12.43
N ASN A 244 -4.84 4.70 -11.47
CA ASN A 244 -5.82 4.16 -10.53
C ASN A 244 -5.38 4.43 -9.09
N ASN A 245 -6.22 4.04 -8.13
CA ASN A 245 -5.93 4.13 -6.69
C ASN A 245 -5.54 2.76 -6.10
N LEU A 246 -4.85 1.94 -6.91
CA LEU A 246 -4.30 0.64 -6.51
C LEU A 246 -3.16 0.84 -5.51
N SER A 247 -3.10 -0.03 -4.50
CA SER A 247 -2.22 0.10 -3.34
C SER A 247 -1.58 -1.23 -2.96
N GLY A 248 -0.80 -1.25 -1.88
CA GLY A 248 -0.05 -2.44 -1.47
C GLY A 248 1.19 -2.66 -2.32
N GLU A 249 1.77 -3.86 -2.23
CA GLU A 249 3.00 -4.22 -2.94
C GLU A 249 2.68 -4.82 -4.32
N ILE A 250 3.62 -4.71 -5.27
CA ILE A 250 3.55 -5.49 -6.50
C ILE A 250 3.83 -6.96 -6.14
N PRO A 251 2.93 -7.91 -6.45
CA PRO A 251 3.13 -9.30 -6.12
C PRO A 251 4.31 -9.87 -6.90
N THR A 252 5.12 -10.72 -6.26
CA THR A 252 6.32 -11.30 -6.90
C THR A 252 5.99 -12.15 -8.12
N THR A 253 4.76 -12.68 -8.19
CA THR A 253 4.23 -13.45 -9.31
C THR A 253 4.13 -12.67 -10.63
N ILE A 254 4.21 -11.33 -10.61
CA ILE A 254 4.28 -10.53 -11.85
C ILE A 254 5.43 -10.98 -12.76
N GLY A 255 6.52 -11.50 -12.18
CA GLY A 255 7.68 -12.00 -12.92
C GLY A 255 7.40 -13.22 -13.80
N ASP A 256 6.25 -13.89 -13.62
CA ASP A 256 5.83 -15.05 -14.43
C ASP A 256 5.11 -14.64 -15.73
N CYS A 257 4.81 -13.35 -15.92
CA CYS A 257 4.25 -12.79 -17.15
C CYS A 257 5.30 -12.72 -18.27
N SER A 258 5.76 -13.87 -18.75
CA SER A 258 6.95 -13.99 -19.60
C SER A 258 6.86 -13.28 -20.96
N SER A 259 5.64 -13.10 -21.49
CA SER A 259 5.38 -12.43 -22.77
C SER A 259 5.10 -10.92 -22.62
N LEU A 260 5.12 -10.39 -21.40
CA LEU A 260 4.78 -9.01 -21.11
C LEU A 260 5.85 -8.07 -21.69
N GLU A 261 5.43 -7.23 -22.64
CA GLU A 261 6.26 -6.22 -23.29
C GLU A 261 6.05 -4.84 -22.69
N TYR A 262 4.81 -4.50 -22.30
CA TYR A 262 4.43 -3.19 -21.80
C TYR A 262 3.74 -3.32 -20.44
N LEU A 263 4.40 -2.83 -19.39
CA LEU A 263 3.87 -2.80 -18.03
C LEU A 263 3.78 -1.35 -17.52
N TYR A 264 2.54 -0.88 -17.34
CA TYR A 264 2.24 0.46 -16.86
C TYR A 264 1.49 0.39 -15.52
N LEU A 265 2.19 0.75 -14.45
CA LEU A 265 1.68 0.80 -13.07
C LEU A 265 1.86 2.18 -12.44
N GLN A 266 2.18 3.21 -13.23
CA GLN A 266 2.30 4.58 -12.73
C GLN A 266 0.97 5.05 -12.15
N GLY A 267 1.00 5.66 -10.97
CA GLY A 267 -0.23 5.95 -10.22
C GLY A 267 0.02 6.91 -9.07
N TYR A 268 -0.48 6.56 -7.89
CA TYR A 268 -0.33 7.38 -6.67
C TYR A 268 -0.18 6.56 -5.39
N SER A 269 -0.14 5.22 -5.42
CA SER A 269 -0.47 4.45 -4.20
C SER A 269 0.20 3.08 -4.03
N PHE A 270 0.89 2.51 -5.03
CA PHE A 270 1.69 1.31 -4.78
C PHE A 270 2.83 1.62 -3.81
N GLN A 271 3.14 0.69 -2.92
CA GLN A 271 4.12 0.85 -1.84
C GLN A 271 4.99 -0.41 -1.67
N GLY A 272 5.84 -0.42 -0.65
CA GLY A 272 6.77 -1.52 -0.38
C GLY A 272 8.03 -1.42 -1.25
N ASN A 273 8.73 -2.54 -1.39
CA ASN A 273 9.95 -2.59 -2.20
C ASN A 273 9.63 -2.96 -3.64
N LEU A 274 10.48 -2.55 -4.59
CA LEU A 274 10.44 -3.11 -5.94
C LEU A 274 10.76 -4.61 -5.88
N PRO A 275 9.91 -5.51 -6.41
CA PRO A 275 10.18 -6.93 -6.36
C PRO A 275 11.29 -7.31 -7.35
N SER A 276 12.26 -8.10 -6.89
CA SER A 276 13.37 -8.59 -7.74
C SER A 276 12.90 -9.48 -8.89
N SER A 277 11.69 -10.06 -8.79
CA SER A 277 11.07 -10.87 -9.83
C SER A 277 10.73 -10.10 -11.11
N LEU A 278 10.69 -8.76 -11.08
CA LEU A 278 10.60 -7.95 -12.31
C LEU A 278 11.75 -8.26 -13.29
N ALA A 279 12.91 -8.68 -12.78
CA ALA A 279 14.03 -9.12 -13.60
C ALA A 279 13.74 -10.40 -14.42
N SER A 280 12.68 -11.13 -14.09
CA SER A 280 12.25 -12.35 -14.81
C SER A 280 11.39 -12.05 -16.03
N LEU A 281 10.95 -10.80 -16.24
CA LEU A 281 10.16 -10.40 -17.41
C LEU A 281 11.02 -10.43 -18.67
N LYS A 282 10.95 -11.53 -19.42
CA LYS A 282 11.84 -11.78 -20.58
C LYS A 282 11.47 -10.96 -21.82
N GLY A 283 10.18 -10.59 -21.97
CA GLY A 283 9.68 -9.81 -23.09
C GLY A 283 9.70 -8.29 -22.89
N VAL A 284 9.98 -7.79 -21.69
CA VAL A 284 9.69 -6.39 -21.35
C VAL A 284 10.48 -5.41 -22.22
N LEU A 285 9.77 -4.42 -22.75
CA LEU A 285 10.27 -3.32 -23.56
C LEU A 285 10.06 -1.99 -22.82
N HIS A 286 8.89 -1.82 -22.19
CA HIS A 286 8.50 -0.64 -21.44
C HIS A 286 8.01 -1.01 -20.05
N LEU A 287 8.62 -0.40 -19.04
CA LEU A 287 8.26 -0.55 -17.63
C LEU A 287 8.08 0.83 -17.00
N ASP A 288 6.86 1.21 -16.66
CA ASP A 288 6.59 2.45 -15.93
C ASP A 288 5.99 2.15 -14.55
N LEU A 289 6.77 2.44 -13.52
CA LEU A 289 6.43 2.31 -12.10
C LEU A 289 6.47 3.69 -11.41
N SER A 290 6.49 4.77 -12.19
CA SER A 290 6.69 6.11 -11.66
C SER A 290 5.52 6.59 -10.81
N ARG A 291 5.75 7.65 -10.02
CA ARG A 291 4.72 8.33 -9.23
C ARG A 291 4.03 7.43 -8.20
N ASN A 292 4.76 6.49 -7.61
CA ASN A 292 4.24 5.64 -6.53
C ASN A 292 4.97 5.94 -5.21
N HIS A 293 4.75 5.09 -4.21
CA HIS A 293 5.41 5.13 -2.91
C HIS A 293 6.40 3.97 -2.74
N PHE A 294 7.02 3.49 -3.83
CA PHE A 294 8.04 2.44 -3.73
C PHE A 294 9.22 2.94 -2.91
N SER A 295 9.70 2.10 -2.02
CA SER A 295 10.76 2.39 -1.05
C SER A 295 11.85 1.32 -1.09
N GLY A 296 12.88 1.47 -0.25
CA GLY A 296 14.02 0.56 -0.24
C GLY A 296 15.00 0.81 -1.40
N GLU A 297 15.98 -0.08 -1.53
CA GLU A 297 16.99 -0.04 -2.58
C GLU A 297 16.45 -0.60 -3.89
N ILE A 298 16.94 -0.09 -5.02
CA ILE A 298 16.68 -0.69 -6.34
C ILE A 298 17.30 -2.09 -6.37
N PRO A 299 16.53 -3.18 -6.58
CA PRO A 299 17.09 -4.52 -6.59
C PRO A 299 18.15 -4.67 -7.67
N LYS A 300 19.32 -5.19 -7.30
CA LYS A 300 20.45 -5.37 -8.24
C LYS A 300 20.09 -6.33 -9.36
N GLU A 301 19.17 -7.26 -9.10
CA GLU A 301 18.61 -8.20 -10.06
C GLU A 301 17.98 -7.50 -11.26
N LEU A 302 17.45 -6.29 -11.13
CA LEU A 302 16.90 -5.53 -12.26
C LEU A 302 17.95 -5.22 -13.34
N SER A 303 19.24 -5.28 -13.01
CA SER A 303 20.33 -5.21 -14.00
C SER A 303 20.33 -6.40 -14.97
N LYS A 304 19.58 -7.47 -14.67
CA LYS A 304 19.42 -8.67 -15.52
C LYS A 304 18.21 -8.58 -16.45
N LEU A 305 17.46 -7.48 -16.43
CA LEU A 305 16.44 -7.21 -17.43
C LEU A 305 17.01 -7.39 -18.84
N PRO A 306 16.20 -7.87 -19.80
CA PRO A 306 16.67 -8.18 -21.14
C PRO A 306 17.21 -6.91 -21.82
N SER A 307 18.19 -7.08 -22.70
CA SER A 307 18.79 -5.96 -23.45
C SER A 307 17.83 -5.29 -24.43
N SER A 308 16.65 -5.87 -24.65
CA SER A 308 15.55 -5.30 -25.44
C SER A 308 14.80 -4.18 -24.74
N VAL A 309 14.99 -3.98 -23.42
CA VAL A 309 14.33 -2.91 -22.68
C VAL A 309 14.70 -1.54 -23.26
N LEU A 310 13.67 -0.79 -23.65
CA LEU A 310 13.79 0.54 -24.24
C LEU A 310 13.52 1.64 -23.22
N TYR A 311 12.69 1.36 -22.22
CA TYR A 311 12.19 2.35 -21.29
C TYR A 311 11.91 1.74 -19.91
N VAL A 312 12.50 2.31 -18.87
CA VAL A 312 12.20 2.03 -17.47
C VAL A 312 12.06 3.35 -16.73
N ASN A 313 10.90 3.58 -16.15
CA ASN A 313 10.63 4.77 -15.37
C ASN A 313 10.25 4.39 -13.95
N ILE A 314 11.14 4.70 -13.01
CA ILE A 314 10.93 4.54 -11.56
C ILE A 314 10.96 5.90 -10.85
N SER A 315 10.74 6.98 -11.61
CA SER A 315 10.76 8.35 -11.13
C SER A 315 9.66 8.63 -10.10
N TYR A 316 9.86 9.64 -9.26
CA TYR A 316 8.88 10.12 -8.29
C TYR A 316 8.38 9.02 -7.34
N ASN A 317 9.34 8.31 -6.73
CA ASN A 317 9.11 7.32 -5.68
C ASN A 317 9.92 7.70 -4.41
N ASN A 318 9.95 6.81 -3.42
CA ASN A 318 10.71 6.93 -2.18
C ASN A 318 11.95 6.01 -2.16
N LEU A 319 12.53 5.71 -3.33
CA LEU A 319 13.68 4.81 -3.46
C LEU A 319 14.94 5.44 -2.86
N VAL A 320 15.80 4.59 -2.29
CA VAL A 320 17.03 5.00 -1.58
C VAL A 320 18.23 4.21 -2.08
N GLY A 321 19.44 4.73 -1.84
CA GLY A 321 20.68 3.99 -2.06
C GLY A 321 21.26 4.17 -3.45
N GLU A 322 22.17 3.26 -3.81
CA GLU A 322 22.94 3.35 -5.05
C GLU A 322 22.14 2.85 -6.26
N VAL A 323 22.09 3.64 -7.33
CA VAL A 323 21.53 3.18 -8.60
C VAL A 323 22.50 2.18 -9.25
N PRO A 324 22.03 0.98 -9.67
CA PRO A 324 22.88 0.01 -10.35
C PRO A 324 23.57 0.63 -11.59
N VAL A 325 24.72 0.08 -11.97
CA VAL A 325 25.52 0.56 -13.12
C VAL A 325 25.68 -0.50 -14.20
N GLU A 326 24.90 -1.58 -14.12
CA GLU A 326 24.96 -2.73 -15.01
C GLU A 326 23.63 -2.93 -15.75
N GLY A 327 23.69 -3.66 -16.87
CA GLY A 327 22.51 -3.95 -17.70
C GLY A 327 21.83 -2.69 -18.21
N VAL A 328 20.50 -2.63 -18.08
CA VAL A 328 19.67 -1.50 -18.52
C VAL A 328 20.10 -0.16 -17.88
N PHE A 329 20.66 -0.19 -16.66
CA PHE A 329 21.12 1.00 -15.96
C PHE A 329 22.39 1.63 -16.54
N LYS A 330 23.05 0.98 -17.51
CA LYS A 330 24.12 1.61 -18.31
C LYS A 330 23.59 2.60 -19.33
N ASN A 331 22.34 2.43 -19.78
CA ASN A 331 21.72 3.28 -20.79
C ASN A 331 20.90 4.38 -20.12
N ALA A 332 21.53 5.54 -19.89
CA ALA A 332 20.88 6.68 -19.25
C ALA A 332 19.68 7.25 -20.01
N SER A 333 19.56 6.97 -21.31
CA SER A 333 18.37 7.38 -22.10
C SER A 333 17.17 6.44 -21.89
N ALA A 334 17.41 5.21 -21.45
CA ALA A 334 16.36 4.23 -21.19
C ALA A 334 15.84 4.26 -19.74
N ILE A 335 16.57 4.87 -18.81
CA ILE A 335 16.23 4.86 -17.37
C ILE A 335 15.86 6.26 -16.87
N LEU A 336 14.70 6.37 -16.24
CA LEU A 336 14.24 7.57 -15.54
C LEU A 336 14.10 7.28 -14.04
N VAL A 337 14.89 8.00 -13.23
CA VAL A 337 14.98 7.86 -11.76
C VAL A 337 14.71 9.16 -11.01
N THR A 338 14.33 10.22 -11.73
CA THR A 338 14.16 11.58 -11.19
C THR A 338 13.14 11.62 -10.05
N GLY A 339 13.29 12.53 -9.10
CA GLY A 339 12.32 12.69 -8.00
C GLY A 339 12.49 11.71 -6.83
N ASN A 340 13.45 10.78 -6.90
CA ASN A 340 13.86 9.95 -5.75
C ASN A 340 15.01 10.62 -5.00
N CYS A 341 14.70 11.42 -3.97
CA CYS A 341 15.67 12.31 -3.31
C CYS A 341 16.85 11.62 -2.60
N LEU A 342 16.74 10.32 -2.31
CA LEU A 342 17.74 9.55 -1.57
C LEU A 342 18.52 8.56 -2.46
N LEU A 343 18.34 8.65 -3.78
CA LEU A 343 19.19 7.94 -4.73
C LEU A 343 20.53 8.66 -4.90
N CYS A 344 21.57 7.86 -5.14
CA CYS A 344 22.93 8.32 -5.37
C CYS A 344 23.65 7.38 -6.35
N GLY A 345 24.83 7.78 -6.83
CA GLY A 345 25.65 6.95 -7.71
C GLY A 345 25.06 6.79 -9.12
N GLY A 346 25.11 5.59 -9.69
CA GLY A 346 24.69 5.35 -11.07
C GLY A 346 25.69 5.86 -12.12
N VAL A 347 25.30 5.80 -13.40
CA VAL A 347 26.08 6.37 -14.51
C VAL A 347 26.08 7.89 -14.47
N TYR A 348 27.15 8.52 -14.97
CA TYR A 348 27.38 9.96 -14.79
C TYR A 348 26.28 10.82 -15.45
N GLU A 349 25.68 10.33 -16.53
CA GLU A 349 24.61 11.01 -17.27
C GLU A 349 23.34 11.21 -16.42
N LEU A 350 23.10 10.36 -15.41
CA LEU A 350 21.95 10.50 -14.50
C LEU A 350 22.08 11.70 -13.54
N SER A 351 23.28 12.29 -13.43
CA SER A 351 23.54 13.50 -12.62
C SER A 351 23.13 13.36 -11.14
N LEU A 352 23.20 12.16 -10.58
CA LEU A 352 22.91 11.89 -9.17
C LEU A 352 24.08 12.25 -8.25
N PRO A 353 23.83 12.58 -6.98
CA PRO A 353 24.90 12.82 -6.02
C PRO A 353 25.74 11.55 -5.79
N ALA A 354 27.02 11.72 -5.47
CA ALA A 354 27.87 10.58 -5.09
C ALA A 354 27.32 9.91 -3.82
N CYS A 355 27.33 8.57 -3.79
CA CYS A 355 26.85 7.86 -2.61
C CYS A 355 27.71 8.16 -1.38
N PRO A 356 27.10 8.31 -0.18
CA PRO A 356 27.85 8.49 1.05
C PRO A 356 28.82 7.33 1.21
N VAL A 357 30.12 7.64 1.21
CA VAL A 357 31.14 6.64 1.48
C VAL A 357 30.84 6.09 2.87
N LYS A 358 30.45 4.80 2.96
CA LYS A 358 30.38 4.08 4.23
C LYS A 358 31.80 4.08 4.80
N HIS A 359 32.13 5.09 5.60
CA HIS A 359 33.32 5.04 6.44
C HIS A 359 33.12 3.84 7.38
N MET A 360 33.70 2.70 7.02
CA MET A 360 34.14 1.74 8.02
C MET A 360 35.01 2.55 8.98
N LYS A 361 34.47 2.86 10.17
CA LYS A 361 35.25 3.47 11.25
C LYS A 361 36.33 2.48 11.65
N ARG A 362 37.44 2.44 10.92
CA ARG A 362 38.72 1.96 11.42
C ARG A 362 39.05 2.88 12.60
N GLY A 363 39.11 2.28 13.78
CA GLY A 363 39.05 2.99 15.06
C GLY A 363 39.96 4.20 15.16
N LYS A 364 39.39 5.41 15.02
CA LYS A 364 40.00 6.68 15.46
C LYS A 364 39.38 7.20 16.75
N HIS A 365 38.58 6.40 17.44
CA HIS A 365 38.02 6.75 18.76
C HIS A 365 39.02 6.59 19.92
N HIS A 366 40.24 6.07 19.69
CA HIS A 366 41.22 5.87 20.76
C HIS A 366 42.07 7.12 21.05
N LEU A 367 42.49 7.89 20.02
CA LEU A 367 43.31 9.09 20.25
C LEU A 367 42.51 10.27 20.83
N LEU A 368 41.25 10.47 20.42
CA LEU A 368 40.41 11.54 20.96
C LEU A 368 40.01 11.29 22.43
N LYS A 369 39.93 10.02 22.85
CA LYS A 369 39.72 9.67 24.26
C LYS A 369 40.96 9.93 25.13
N LEU A 370 42.16 9.76 24.57
CA LEU A 370 43.42 10.02 25.28
C LEU A 370 43.64 11.51 25.55
N THR A 371 43.31 12.40 24.62
CA THR A 371 43.42 13.85 24.83
C THR A 371 42.40 14.37 25.86
N ILE A 372 41.19 13.81 25.89
CA ILE A 372 40.15 14.15 26.88
C ILE A 372 40.50 13.64 28.30
N ILE A 373 41.40 12.66 28.44
CA ILE A 373 41.89 12.21 29.76
C ILE A 373 43.16 12.96 30.16
N LEU A 374 44.08 13.23 29.22
CA LEU A 374 45.35 13.88 29.51
C LEU A 374 45.20 15.35 29.92
N VAL A 375 44.27 16.09 29.32
CA VAL A 375 44.06 17.51 29.66
C VAL A 375 43.51 17.68 31.09
N PRO A 376 42.47 16.95 31.54
CA PRO A 376 42.02 17.00 32.93
C PRO A 376 43.06 16.45 33.91
N VAL A 377 43.85 15.43 33.53
CA VAL A 377 44.91 14.89 34.40
C VAL A 377 46.05 15.88 34.58
N ALA A 378 46.48 16.57 33.51
CA ALA A 378 47.47 17.64 33.61
C ALA A 378 46.95 18.85 34.40
N LEU A 379 45.68 19.23 34.19
CA LEU A 379 45.03 20.28 34.97
C LEU A 379 44.86 19.88 36.44
N PHE A 380 44.53 18.62 36.71
CA PHE A 380 44.42 18.06 38.06
C PHE A 380 45.77 17.98 38.74
N LEU A 381 46.85 17.62 38.04
CA LEU A 381 48.21 17.62 38.57
C LEU A 381 48.69 19.04 38.88
N LEU A 382 48.40 20.02 38.01
CA LEU A 382 48.67 21.44 38.28
C LEU A 382 47.88 21.95 39.49
N LEU A 383 46.57 21.67 39.55
CA LEU A 383 45.72 22.02 40.69
C LEU A 383 46.13 21.29 41.97
N PHE A 384 46.61 20.05 41.87
CA PHE A 384 47.11 19.27 43.00
C PHE A 384 48.46 19.79 43.50
N LEU A 385 49.36 20.23 42.61
CA LEU A 385 50.60 20.89 42.99
C LEU A 385 50.35 22.27 43.63
N CYS A 386 49.40 23.04 43.09
CA CYS A 386 48.91 24.27 43.72
C CYS A 386 48.25 23.99 45.07
N PHE A 387 47.44 22.92 45.18
CA PHE A 387 46.81 22.49 46.41
C PHE A 387 47.84 22.02 47.44
N LEU A 388 48.89 21.30 47.04
CA LEU A 388 50.00 20.92 47.91
C LEU A 388 50.78 22.14 48.38
N ALA A 389 51.06 23.11 47.52
CA ALA A 389 51.67 24.38 47.93
C ALA A 389 50.79 25.12 48.96
N ILE A 390 49.47 25.17 48.72
CA ILE A 390 48.49 25.74 49.66
C ILE A 390 48.37 24.91 50.95
N PHE A 391 48.49 23.58 50.89
CA PHE A 391 48.37 22.66 52.01
C PHE A 391 49.62 22.67 52.91
N TRP A 392 50.80 22.87 52.31
CA TRP A 392 52.04 23.15 53.03
C TRP A 392 52.00 24.53 53.69
N LEU A 393 51.38 25.53 53.05
CA LEU A 393 51.08 26.83 53.67
C LEU A 393 49.96 26.75 54.73
N ARG A 394 49.09 25.73 54.66
CA ARG A 394 47.98 25.47 55.58
C ARG A 394 48.26 24.33 56.54
N LYS A 395 49.53 24.04 56.87
CA LYS A 395 49.91 23.27 58.07
C LYS A 395 49.65 24.08 59.35
N LYS A 396 48.39 24.51 59.51
CA LYS A 396 47.68 24.83 60.72
C LYS A 396 46.19 24.55 60.43
N LYS A 397 45.62 23.68 61.27
CA LYS A 397 44.22 23.25 61.36
C LYS A 397 43.75 22.10 60.46
N LYS A 398 43.05 21.21 61.17
CA LYS A 398 42.52 19.87 60.90
C LYS A 398 41.27 19.89 60.00
N SER A 399 41.02 18.74 59.37
CA SER A 399 39.73 18.02 59.31
C SER A 399 38.98 17.89 57.97
N SER A 400 38.58 16.64 57.72
CA SER A 400 37.34 16.10 57.12
C SER A 400 37.17 16.00 55.60
N ALA A 401 36.87 14.76 55.20
CA ALA A 401 36.32 14.30 53.93
C ALA A 401 34.80 14.53 53.82
N SER A 402 34.22 14.42 52.60
CA SER A 402 32.91 13.78 52.37
C SER A 402 32.47 13.78 50.89
N HIS A 403 31.69 12.75 50.51
CA HIS A 403 30.56 12.69 49.55
C HIS A 403 30.00 11.23 49.54
N PRO A 404 28.75 10.89 49.12
CA PRO A 404 27.55 11.70 48.80
C PRO A 404 26.21 11.18 49.42
N THR A 405 25.10 11.89 49.18
CA THR A 405 23.78 11.81 49.87
C THR A 405 22.70 10.97 49.13
N ILE A 406 21.77 10.38 49.90
CA ILE A 406 20.56 9.66 49.44
C ILE A 406 19.31 10.40 49.99
N GLU A 407 18.53 11.01 49.12
CA GLU A 407 17.27 11.71 49.42
C GLU A 407 16.14 11.17 48.53
N GLN A 408 15.25 10.32 49.07
CA GLN A 408 13.85 10.10 48.65
C GLN A 408 13.24 8.84 49.33
N LEU A 409 13.35 8.74 50.65
CA LEU A 409 12.55 7.83 51.50
C LEU A 409 12.13 8.63 52.73
N SER A 410 10.87 8.58 53.16
CA SER A 410 10.40 9.24 54.40
C SER A 410 11.12 8.60 55.59
N LYS A 411 12.01 9.35 56.26
CA LYS A 411 12.88 8.83 57.33
C LYS A 411 12.20 9.01 58.69
N VAL A 412 12.03 7.92 59.45
CA VAL A 412 11.65 7.99 60.87
C VAL A 412 12.88 8.38 61.70
N SER A 413 12.71 9.23 62.72
CA SER A 413 13.82 9.69 63.57
C SER A 413 14.21 8.64 64.62
N TYR A 414 15.49 8.66 65.04
CA TYR A 414 16.01 7.80 66.11
C TYR A 414 15.16 7.89 67.39
N GLY A 415 14.84 9.11 67.83
CA GLY A 415 14.06 9.32 69.06
C GLY A 415 12.62 8.78 69.00
N ARG A 416 12.06 8.58 67.80
CA ARG A 416 10.76 7.91 67.63
C ARG A 416 10.92 6.40 67.80
N LEU A 417 11.96 5.79 67.20
CA LEU A 417 12.23 4.36 67.34
C LEU A 417 12.66 3.97 68.76
N HIS A 418 13.46 4.82 69.40
CA HIS A 418 13.89 4.62 70.78
C HIS A 418 12.68 4.58 71.73
N ARG A 419 11.71 5.50 71.58
CA ARG A 419 10.46 5.45 72.37
C ARG A 419 9.58 4.25 72.01
N ALA A 420 9.44 3.97 70.71
CA ALA A 420 8.59 2.88 70.23
C ALA A 420 9.05 1.48 70.70
N THR A 421 10.34 1.31 70.97
CA THR A 421 10.95 0.03 71.38
C THR A 421 11.34 -0.01 72.87
N ASP A 422 10.93 1.00 73.64
CA ASP A 422 11.31 1.17 75.05
C ASP A 422 12.84 1.16 75.26
N GLY A 423 13.54 2.02 74.53
CA GLY A 423 14.99 2.14 74.56
C GLY A 423 15.74 0.96 73.95
N PHE A 424 15.13 0.23 73.01
CA PHE A 424 15.64 -1.05 72.51
C PHE A 424 15.89 -2.07 73.65
N SER A 425 14.94 -2.10 74.60
CA SER A 425 14.99 -2.99 75.77
C SER A 425 15.15 -4.48 75.36
N PRO A 426 15.95 -5.27 76.10
CA PRO A 426 16.06 -6.71 75.89
C PRO A 426 14.71 -7.45 75.97
N ASN A 427 13.74 -6.92 76.72
CA ASN A 427 12.39 -7.50 76.82
C ASN A 427 11.62 -7.43 75.50
N ASN A 428 11.99 -6.51 74.62
CA ASN A 428 11.43 -6.34 73.29
C ASN A 428 12.25 -7.03 72.20
N LEU A 429 13.35 -7.72 72.53
CA LEU A 429 14.19 -8.38 71.55
C LEU A 429 13.47 -9.61 70.96
N VAL A 430 13.23 -9.57 69.65
CA VAL A 430 12.61 -10.68 68.90
C VAL A 430 13.68 -11.69 68.46
N GLY A 431 14.88 -11.21 68.12
CA GLY A 431 16.02 -12.05 67.78
C GLY A 431 17.25 -11.23 67.38
N SER A 432 18.43 -11.84 67.48
CA SER A 432 19.70 -11.23 67.07
C SER A 432 20.41 -12.12 66.05
N GLY A 433 21.05 -11.48 65.08
CA GLY A 433 21.79 -12.13 64.01
C GLY A 433 23.13 -11.44 63.76
N SER A 434 23.87 -11.97 62.79
CA SER A 434 25.26 -11.55 62.61
C SER A 434 25.41 -10.10 62.12
N PHE A 435 24.37 -9.50 61.53
CA PHE A 435 24.37 -8.13 60.98
C PHE A 435 23.50 -7.14 61.76
N GLY A 436 22.81 -7.57 62.83
CA GLY A 436 21.94 -6.70 63.60
C GLY A 436 20.98 -7.45 64.54
N SER A 437 20.17 -6.69 65.25
CA SER A 437 19.17 -7.17 66.21
C SER A 437 17.78 -6.65 65.85
N VAL A 438 16.74 -7.44 66.05
CA VAL A 438 15.35 -7.08 65.75
C VAL A 438 14.55 -6.92 67.03
N TYR A 439 13.95 -5.77 67.21
CA TYR A 439 13.13 -5.41 68.37
C TYR A 439 11.67 -5.25 67.99
N LYS A 440 10.77 -5.64 68.88
CA LYS A 440 9.34 -5.36 68.78
C LYS A 440 9.09 -3.94 69.28
N GLY A 441 8.29 -3.16 68.56
CA GLY A 441 7.92 -1.81 68.97
C GLY A 441 6.50 -1.43 68.58
N TYR A 442 6.03 -0.31 69.12
CA TYR A 442 4.70 0.24 68.85
C TYR A 442 4.81 1.72 68.47
N LEU A 443 4.38 2.06 67.25
CA LEU A 443 4.40 3.43 66.75
C LEU A 443 3.06 4.11 67.10
N THR A 444 3.07 4.91 68.17
CA THR A 444 1.87 5.52 68.77
C THR A 444 1.07 6.44 67.84
N GLN A 445 1.70 7.12 66.86
CA GLN A 445 1.00 7.98 65.89
C GLN A 445 0.27 7.21 64.77
N GLU A 446 0.58 5.94 64.57
CA GLU A 446 0.02 5.11 63.49
C GLU A 446 -0.73 3.88 64.05
N GLU A 447 -0.87 3.80 65.39
CA GLU A 447 -1.44 2.67 66.16
C GLU A 447 -0.95 1.28 65.71
N ARG A 448 0.30 1.20 65.24
CA ARG A 448 0.83 0.01 64.57
C ARG A 448 1.95 -0.65 65.33
N GLN A 449 1.85 -1.97 65.46
CA GLN A 449 2.93 -2.81 65.96
C GLN A 449 3.94 -3.10 64.85
N VAL A 450 5.22 -2.92 65.14
CA VAL A 450 6.31 -3.01 64.15
C VAL A 450 7.48 -3.83 64.66
N ALA A 451 8.27 -4.37 63.73
CA ALA A 451 9.59 -4.94 63.99
C ALA A 451 10.66 -3.95 63.54
N VAL A 452 11.58 -3.58 64.43
CA VAL A 452 12.68 -2.64 64.18
C VAL A 452 13.99 -3.41 64.13
N LYS A 453 14.56 -3.59 62.93
CA LYS A 453 15.86 -4.22 62.72
C LYS A 453 16.96 -3.16 62.82
N VAL A 454 17.71 -3.18 63.91
CA VAL A 454 18.85 -2.30 64.18
C VAL A 454 20.13 -2.96 63.66
N LEU A 455 20.88 -2.26 62.82
CA LEU A 455 22.08 -2.82 62.20
C LEU A 455 23.33 -2.60 63.05
N ASN A 456 24.20 -3.61 63.09
CA ASN A 456 25.51 -3.49 63.73
C ASN A 456 26.51 -2.86 62.77
N LEU A 457 26.65 -1.52 62.83
CA LEU A 457 27.49 -0.75 61.92
C LEU A 457 29.00 -0.98 62.09
N GLN A 458 29.43 -1.58 63.20
CA GLN A 458 30.84 -1.96 63.41
C GLN A 458 31.25 -3.15 62.54
N LYS A 459 30.28 -3.88 61.97
CA LYS A 459 30.56 -5.02 61.10
C LYS A 459 30.80 -4.60 59.65
N LYS A 460 31.92 -5.04 59.08
CA LYS A 460 32.30 -4.78 57.69
C LYS A 460 31.22 -5.32 56.75
N GLY A 461 30.56 -4.43 55.99
CA GLY A 461 29.46 -4.76 55.08
C GLY A 461 28.06 -4.41 55.58
N ALA A 462 27.86 -4.08 56.86
CA ALA A 462 26.53 -3.74 57.40
C ALA A 462 25.88 -2.53 56.72
N SER A 463 26.66 -1.48 56.42
CA SER A 463 26.16 -0.34 55.63
C SER A 463 25.82 -0.71 54.18
N LYS A 464 26.50 -1.70 53.59
CA LYS A 464 26.15 -2.20 52.25
C LYS A 464 24.86 -3.04 52.29
N SER A 465 24.66 -3.85 53.34
CA SER A 465 23.41 -4.59 53.60
C SER A 465 22.23 -3.63 53.74
N PHE A 466 22.39 -2.55 54.52
CA PHE A 466 21.38 -1.51 54.66
C PHE A 466 20.96 -0.91 53.32
N ILE A 467 21.92 -0.53 52.47
CA ILE A 467 21.63 0.06 51.17
C ILE A 467 21.01 -0.96 50.21
N ALA A 468 21.40 -2.22 50.27
CA ALA A 468 20.79 -3.30 49.49
C ALA A 468 19.33 -3.54 49.92
N GLU A 469 19.06 -3.62 51.22
CA GLU A 469 17.72 -3.80 51.79
C GLU A 469 16.81 -2.57 51.54
N CYS A 470 17.35 -1.34 51.62
CA CYS A 470 16.66 -0.11 51.21
C CYS A 470 16.37 -0.06 49.70
N LYS A 471 17.19 -0.69 48.85
CA LYS A 471 16.91 -0.83 47.41
C LYS A 471 15.84 -1.89 47.15
N ALA A 472 15.81 -2.98 47.93
CA ALA A 472 14.76 -4.00 47.85
C ALA A 472 13.37 -3.42 48.19
N LEU A 473 13.33 -2.52 49.18
CA LEU A 473 12.17 -1.68 49.57
C LEU A 473 11.47 -0.99 48.40
N ARG A 474 12.22 -0.60 47.36
CA ARG A 474 11.70 0.12 46.19
C ARG A 474 11.02 -0.80 45.17
N ASN A 475 11.30 -2.10 45.20
CA ASN A 475 11.02 -3.03 44.10
C ASN A 475 10.18 -4.27 44.46
N ILE A 476 9.74 -4.45 45.72
CA ILE A 476 8.97 -5.65 46.12
C ILE A 476 7.45 -5.39 46.16
N ARG A 477 6.71 -6.04 45.25
CA ARG A 477 5.24 -6.23 45.26
C ARG A 477 4.92 -7.73 45.23
N TYR A 478 5.14 -8.44 46.34
CA TYR A 478 4.74 -9.85 46.47
C TYR A 478 4.10 -10.10 47.85
N TRP A 479 2.94 -10.76 47.87
CA TRP A 479 2.03 -10.83 49.03
C TRP A 479 2.50 -11.66 50.23
N ASN A 480 3.64 -12.37 50.14
CA ASN A 480 4.14 -13.24 51.22
C ASN A 480 5.48 -12.79 51.84
N LEU A 481 5.99 -11.61 51.50
CA LEU A 481 7.21 -11.04 52.09
C LEU A 481 6.86 -9.91 53.07
N VAL A 482 7.56 -9.87 54.20
CA VAL A 482 7.34 -8.86 55.24
C VAL A 482 7.64 -7.47 54.68
N LYS A 483 6.63 -6.60 54.69
CA LYS A 483 6.72 -5.25 54.13
C LYS A 483 7.60 -4.38 55.01
N ILE A 484 8.65 -3.81 54.44
CA ILE A 484 9.41 -2.74 55.07
C ILE A 484 8.60 -1.43 54.93
N LEU A 485 8.36 -0.74 56.04
CA LEU A 485 7.50 0.43 56.15
C LEU A 485 8.29 1.75 56.01
N THR A 486 9.46 1.84 56.66
CA THR A 486 10.34 3.02 56.64
C THR A 486 11.75 2.65 57.10
N CYS A 487 12.70 3.59 57.06
CA CYS A 487 14.05 3.42 57.56
C CYS A 487 14.48 4.63 58.42
N CYS A 488 15.40 4.40 59.35
CA CYS A 488 16.13 5.43 60.08
C CYS A 488 17.60 5.39 59.64
N SER A 489 18.17 6.56 59.33
CA SER A 489 19.59 6.74 59.05
C SER A 489 20.02 8.10 59.59
N ASN A 490 20.12 8.18 60.92
CA ASN A 490 20.41 9.37 61.71
C ASN A 490 21.49 9.06 62.75
N THR A 491 21.84 10.00 63.62
CA THR A 491 22.69 9.75 64.79
C THR A 491 21.85 9.41 66.02
N ASP A 492 22.39 8.59 66.93
CA ASP A 492 21.81 8.34 68.26
C ASP A 492 21.98 9.57 69.19
N TYR A 493 21.47 9.50 70.43
CA TYR A 493 21.57 10.60 71.40
C TYR A 493 23.01 10.90 71.85
N ILE A 494 23.97 10.03 71.56
CA ILE A 494 25.38 10.15 71.96
C ILE A 494 26.26 10.54 70.74
N GLY A 495 25.64 10.70 69.56
CA GLY A 495 26.29 11.17 68.33
C GLY A 495 26.87 10.07 67.44
N ASN A 496 26.60 8.79 67.69
CA ASN A 496 27.04 7.70 66.81
C ASN A 496 26.09 7.53 65.63
N ASP A 497 26.60 7.09 64.49
CA ASP A 497 25.77 6.67 63.35
C ASP A 497 24.82 5.55 63.75
N PHE A 498 23.53 5.70 63.40
CA PHE A 498 22.49 4.73 63.66
C PHE A 498 21.69 4.43 62.39
N LYS A 499 21.55 3.14 62.07
CA LYS A 499 20.74 2.70 60.92
C LYS A 499 19.81 1.57 61.35
N ALA A 500 18.53 1.74 61.03
CA ALA A 500 17.52 0.72 61.29
C ALA A 500 16.47 0.67 60.17
N LEU A 501 15.88 -0.52 59.99
CA LEU A 501 14.74 -0.76 59.11
C LEU A 501 13.50 -1.06 59.96
N VAL A 502 12.36 -0.47 59.58
CA VAL A 502 11.07 -0.70 60.24
C VAL A 502 10.22 -1.57 59.35
N LEU A 503 9.79 -2.72 59.89
CA LEU A 503 9.03 -3.76 59.21
C LEU A 503 7.66 -3.90 59.87
N ASP A 504 6.67 -4.34 59.11
CA ASP A 504 5.35 -4.68 59.65
C ASP A 504 5.40 -5.95 60.52
N PHE A 505 4.78 -5.91 61.71
CA PHE A 505 4.85 -7.04 62.65
C PHE A 505 3.60 -7.92 62.59
N HIS A 506 3.66 -9.04 61.87
CA HIS A 506 2.59 -10.05 61.90
C HIS A 506 2.83 -11.11 62.98
N GLY A 507 1.85 -11.38 63.85
CA GLY A 507 1.95 -12.24 65.04
C GLY A 507 2.35 -13.73 64.87
N LYS A 508 2.89 -14.17 63.72
CA LYS A 508 3.37 -15.53 63.46
C LYS A 508 4.89 -15.62 63.17
N TRP A 509 5.73 -14.79 63.81
CA TRP A 509 7.19 -14.98 63.78
C TRP A 509 7.61 -16.17 64.67
N LYS A 510 7.58 -17.40 64.14
CA LYS A 510 8.23 -18.55 64.82
C LYS A 510 9.75 -18.35 64.79
N ARG A 511 10.42 -18.60 65.93
CA ARG A 511 11.83 -18.33 66.31
C ARG A 511 12.96 -18.85 65.37
N ARG A 512 12.74 -19.15 64.09
CA ARG A 512 13.76 -19.71 63.19
C ARG A 512 13.96 -19.02 61.84
N ALA A 513 13.39 -17.83 61.61
CA ALA A 513 13.57 -17.12 60.33
C ALA A 513 13.94 -15.62 60.46
N VAL A 514 14.56 -15.20 61.56
CA VAL A 514 14.86 -13.77 61.82
C VAL A 514 16.37 -13.44 61.78
N ALA A 515 17.24 -14.45 61.73
CA ALA A 515 18.70 -14.23 61.75
C ALA A 515 19.40 -14.39 60.38
N SER A 516 18.65 -14.69 59.30
CA SER A 516 19.20 -15.06 57.99
C SER A 516 18.81 -14.15 56.83
N PHE A 517 18.25 -12.97 57.13
CA PHE A 517 18.10 -11.87 56.17
C PHE A 517 18.77 -10.62 56.72
#